data_AF-A0A2S9RZZ7-F1
#
_entry.id   AF-A0A2S9RZZ7-F1
#
_cell.length_a   1.000
_cell.length_b   1.000
_cell.length_c   1.000
_cell.angle_alpha   90.00
_cell.angle_beta   90.00
_cell.angle_gamma   90.00
#
_symmetry.space_group_name_H-M   'P 1'
#
loop_
_entity.id
_entity.type
_entity.pdbx_description
1 polymer ?
#
loop_
_entity_poly.entity_id
_entity_poly.type
_entity_poly.pdbx_seq_one_letter_code
_entity_poly.pdbx_strand_id
1 'polypeptide(L)'
;MYLIETYFRLTALENNIESQSSLLNAVIDQWRYNGQIIGREIPLYLAEEDGVQGFAMRVICPEQDSLFPQNNNAEVNRALQEAEKCGVIFDGFQLVGDDFNSDQTAENTSPAWQVLYTTHLQSCSPIHSGENFAPIPLYKQLKNQPHLSQDLIKWQGNGELYRY
;
A
#
# COMPACT_ATOMS: atom_id res chain seq x y z
N MET A 1 -10.80 -0.56 -8.18
CA MET A 1 -9.84 0.05 -7.23
C MET A 1 -9.55 1.48 -7.66
N TYR A 2 -8.71 2.20 -6.93
CA TYR A 2 -8.50 3.64 -7.13
C TYR A 2 -7.02 3.96 -7.38
N LEU A 3 -6.75 4.73 -8.43
CA LEU A 3 -5.45 5.36 -8.62
C LEU A 3 -5.35 6.58 -7.72
N ILE A 4 -4.42 6.54 -6.78
CA ILE A 4 -4.16 7.61 -5.82
C ILE A 4 -2.73 8.11 -6.02
N GLU A 5 -2.58 9.43 -6.03
CA GLU A 5 -1.27 10.08 -6.00
C GLU A 5 -1.04 10.61 -4.59
N THR A 6 0.09 10.25 -4.00
CA THR A 6 0.44 10.70 -2.65
C THR A 6 1.62 11.65 -2.69
N TYR A 7 1.69 12.54 -1.70
CA TYR A 7 2.72 13.57 -1.62
C TYR A 7 3.42 13.56 -0.26
N PHE A 8 4.74 13.63 -0.30
CA PHE A 8 5.62 13.72 0.84
C PHE A 8 6.48 14.97 0.70
N ARG A 9 6.23 15.99 1.53
CA ARG A 9 7.02 17.23 1.52
C ARG A 9 8.38 17.04 2.19
N LEU A 10 9.37 17.79 1.71
CA LEU A 10 10.70 17.84 2.29
C LEU A 10 10.86 19.06 3.21
N THR A 11 11.42 18.85 4.41
CA THR A 11 11.73 19.96 5.35
C THR A 11 13.19 20.38 5.38
N ALA A 12 14.09 19.58 4.81
CA ALA A 12 15.51 19.90 4.72
C ALA A 12 16.06 19.57 3.34
N LEU A 13 16.70 20.56 2.70
CA LEU A 13 17.30 20.46 1.35
C LEU A 13 18.63 19.70 1.33
N GLU A 14 19.18 19.33 2.49
CA GLU A 14 20.54 18.74 2.61
C GLU A 14 20.56 17.21 2.68
N ASN A 15 19.47 16.55 2.26
CA ASN A 15 19.37 15.10 2.36
C ASN A 15 19.59 14.41 1.01
N ASN A 16 20.36 13.32 1.02
CA ASN A 16 20.64 12.50 -0.16
C ASN A 16 19.33 11.84 -0.67
N ILE A 17 18.96 12.12 -1.93
CA ILE A 17 17.79 11.55 -2.62
C ILE A 17 17.74 10.01 -2.52
N GLU A 18 18.89 9.33 -2.56
CA GLU A 18 18.95 7.87 -2.41
C GLU A 18 18.51 7.42 -1.01
N SER A 19 18.90 8.16 0.03
CA SER A 19 18.51 7.85 1.40
C SER A 19 17.02 8.11 1.63
N GLN A 20 16.50 9.21 1.07
CA GLN A 20 15.07 9.55 1.15
C GLN A 20 14.21 8.56 0.37
N SER A 21 14.62 8.18 -0.83
CA SER A 21 13.89 7.18 -1.63
C SER A 21 13.91 5.80 -0.95
N SER A 22 14.98 5.42 -0.27
CA SER A 22 15.02 4.19 0.56
C SER A 22 13.98 4.21 1.68
N LEU A 23 13.81 5.34 2.38
CA LEU A 23 12.77 5.50 3.41
C LEU A 23 11.36 5.40 2.82
N LEU A 24 11.12 6.03 1.67
CA LEU A 24 9.83 5.96 0.98
C LEU A 24 9.52 4.55 0.45
N ASN A 25 10.53 3.83 -0.02
CA ASN A 25 10.37 2.42 -0.38
C ASN A 25 9.99 1.57 0.85
N ALA A 26 10.54 1.86 2.03
CA ALA A 26 10.11 1.18 3.25
C ALA A 26 8.63 1.49 3.60
N VAL A 27 8.17 2.72 3.39
CA VAL A 27 6.75 3.08 3.55
C VAL A 27 5.86 2.32 2.53
N ILE A 28 6.27 2.29 1.26
CA ILE A 28 5.59 1.52 0.19
C ILE A 28 5.47 0.05 0.59
N ASP A 29 6.54 -0.55 1.08
CA ASP A 29 6.55 -1.95 1.52
C ASP A 29 5.58 -2.16 2.69
N GLN A 30 5.55 -1.28 3.68
CA GLN A 30 4.61 -1.41 4.81
C GLN A 30 3.15 -1.21 4.38
N TRP A 31 2.86 -0.26 3.51
CA TRP A 31 1.50 -0.12 2.94
C TRP A 31 1.10 -1.37 2.16
N ARG A 32 2.01 -1.97 1.40
CA ARG A 32 1.76 -3.21 0.67
C ARG A 32 1.53 -4.39 1.62
N TYR A 33 2.36 -4.56 2.64
CA TYR A 33 2.20 -5.63 3.63
C TYR A 33 0.93 -5.48 4.46
N ASN A 34 0.49 -4.26 4.74
CA ASN A 34 -0.79 -4.00 5.39
C ASN A 34 -1.98 -4.13 4.41
N GLY A 35 -1.75 -4.21 3.10
CA GLY A 35 -2.78 -4.31 2.06
C GLY A 35 -3.51 -3.00 1.77
N GLN A 36 -2.91 -1.85 2.07
CA GLN A 36 -3.45 -0.52 1.75
C GLN A 36 -3.17 -0.11 0.30
N ILE A 37 -2.12 -0.67 -0.29
CA ILE A 37 -1.79 -0.53 -1.71
C ILE A 37 -1.60 -1.92 -2.33
N ILE A 38 -1.80 -2.00 -3.64
CA ILE A 38 -1.50 -3.18 -4.46
C ILE A 38 -0.51 -2.81 -5.57
N GLY A 39 0.07 -3.84 -6.19
CA GLY A 39 1.06 -3.66 -7.25
C GLY A 39 2.51 -3.77 -6.75
N ARG A 40 3.39 -4.16 -7.69
CA ARG A 40 4.82 -4.38 -7.43
C ARG A 40 5.64 -3.14 -7.73
N GLU A 41 5.38 -2.51 -8.87
CA GLU A 41 6.09 -1.33 -9.33
C GLU A 41 5.29 -0.09 -9.00
N ILE A 42 5.80 0.70 -8.06
CA ILE A 42 5.18 1.96 -7.63
C ILE A 42 6.05 3.10 -8.17
N PRO A 43 5.55 3.92 -9.12
CA PRO A 43 6.25 5.11 -9.55
C PRO A 43 6.51 6.03 -8.37
N LEU A 44 7.77 6.39 -8.16
CA LEU A 44 8.24 7.36 -7.17
C LEU A 44 9.06 8.41 -7.90
N TYR A 45 8.71 9.68 -7.75
CA TYR A 45 9.34 10.79 -8.47
C TYR A 45 9.37 12.06 -7.62
N LEU A 46 10.28 12.97 -7.97
CA LEU A 46 10.31 14.31 -7.38
C LEU A 46 9.14 15.13 -7.93
N ALA A 47 8.50 15.88 -7.04
CA ALA A 47 7.39 16.77 -7.37
C ALA A 47 7.52 18.09 -6.60
N GLU A 48 6.78 19.09 -7.04
CA GLU A 48 6.62 20.36 -6.35
C GLU A 48 5.13 20.65 -6.23
N GLU A 49 4.67 20.85 -5.00
CA GLU A 49 3.27 21.19 -4.68
C GLU A 49 3.27 22.48 -3.84
N ASP A 50 2.51 23.48 -4.29
CA ASP A 50 2.46 24.82 -3.69
C ASP A 50 3.84 25.47 -3.44
N GLY A 51 4.80 25.23 -4.34
CA GLY A 51 6.17 25.76 -4.25
C GLY A 51 7.06 25.06 -3.21
N VAL A 52 6.57 23.97 -2.60
CA VAL A 52 7.34 23.10 -1.71
C VAL A 52 7.82 21.90 -2.50
N GLN A 53 9.11 21.55 -2.39
CA GLN A 53 9.65 20.34 -2.99
C GLN A 53 9.30 19.10 -2.17
N GLY A 54 9.07 18.00 -2.86
CA GLY A 54 8.68 16.74 -2.26
C GLY A 54 8.89 15.55 -3.17
N PHE A 55 8.42 14.42 -2.68
CA PHE A 55 8.27 13.21 -3.46
C PHE A 55 6.79 12.92 -3.67
N ALA A 56 6.44 12.50 -4.88
CA ALA A 56 5.15 11.96 -5.17
C ALA A 56 5.25 10.49 -5.59
N MET A 57 4.19 9.74 -5.31
CA MET A 57 4.07 8.37 -5.78
C MET A 57 2.66 8.08 -6.27
N ARG A 58 2.55 7.21 -7.29
CA ARG A 58 1.27 6.73 -7.81
C ARG A 58 1.04 5.31 -7.37
N VAL A 59 -0.01 5.12 -6.57
CA VAL A 59 -0.36 3.83 -5.98
C VAL A 59 -1.77 3.45 -6.38
N ILE A 60 -2.03 2.15 -6.46
CA ILE A 60 -3.39 1.63 -6.58
C ILE A 60 -3.86 1.19 -5.21
N CYS A 61 -4.98 1.75 -4.76
CA CYS A 61 -5.59 1.48 -3.46
C CYS A 61 -6.89 0.69 -3.63
N PRO A 62 -7.15 -0.33 -2.78
CA PRO A 62 -8.41 -1.07 -2.82
C PRO A 62 -9.64 -0.17 -2.65
N GLU A 63 -9.58 0.75 -1.69
CA GLU A 63 -10.61 1.75 -1.37
C GLU A 63 -10.02 3.17 -1.39
N GLN A 64 -10.84 4.20 -1.63
CA GLN A 64 -10.40 5.61 -1.68
C GLN A 64 -9.76 6.07 -0.36
N ASP A 65 -10.19 5.51 0.75
CA ASP A 65 -9.73 5.83 2.10
C ASP A 65 -8.64 4.88 2.61
N SER A 66 -8.10 4.00 1.76
CA SER A 66 -7.13 2.96 2.18
C SER A 66 -5.92 3.53 2.91
N LEU A 67 -5.48 4.74 2.54
CA LEU A 67 -4.32 5.42 3.13
C LEU A 67 -4.66 6.27 4.37
N PHE A 68 -5.92 6.31 4.82
CA PHE A 68 -6.26 7.05 6.03
C PHE A 68 -5.59 6.46 7.29
N PRO A 69 -5.19 7.30 8.27
CA PRO A 69 -4.47 6.84 9.46
C PRO A 69 -5.18 5.74 10.25
N GLN A 70 -6.52 5.71 10.26
CA GLN A 70 -7.28 4.64 10.91
C GLN A 70 -7.08 3.25 10.28
N ASN A 71 -6.51 3.15 9.08
CA ASN A 71 -6.22 1.89 8.41
C ASN A 71 -4.76 1.43 8.65
N ASN A 72 -3.90 2.30 9.18
CA ASN A 72 -2.51 1.98 9.46
C ASN A 72 -2.37 0.98 10.61
N ASN A 73 -1.53 -0.04 10.41
CA ASN A 73 -1.02 -0.86 11.50
C ASN A 73 0.20 -0.19 12.19
N ALA A 74 0.76 -0.87 13.20
CA ALA A 74 1.93 -0.38 13.92
C ALA A 74 3.17 -0.18 13.03
N GLU A 75 3.39 -1.06 12.05
CA GLU A 75 4.56 -1.00 11.17
C GLU A 75 4.48 0.12 10.14
N VAL A 76 3.28 0.40 9.61
CA VAL A 76 3.02 1.54 8.73
C VAL A 76 3.29 2.84 9.48
N ASN A 77 2.75 2.98 10.69
CA ASN A 77 3.00 4.16 11.52
C ASN A 77 4.49 4.32 11.84
N ARG A 78 5.19 3.22 12.13
CA ARG A 78 6.64 3.23 12.35
C ARG A 78 7.41 3.71 11.12
N ALA A 79 7.09 3.19 9.93
CA ALA A 79 7.77 3.60 8.69
C ALA A 79 7.55 5.08 8.36
N LEU A 80 6.31 5.58 8.52
CA LEU A 80 6.00 6.99 8.34
C LEU A 80 6.76 7.89 9.34
N GLN A 81 6.84 7.48 10.61
CA GLN A 81 7.60 8.20 11.63
C GLN A 81 9.10 8.24 11.36
N GLU A 82 9.68 7.14 10.87
CA GLU A 82 11.11 7.12 10.48
C GLU A 82 11.38 8.04 9.28
N ALA A 83 10.49 8.07 8.28
CA ALA A 83 10.58 9.02 7.18
C ALA A 83 10.51 10.48 7.68
N GLU A 84 9.58 10.76 8.59
CA GLU A 84 9.38 12.10 9.16
C GLU A 84 10.61 12.58 9.96
N LYS A 85 11.25 11.71 10.75
CA LYS A 85 12.50 12.03 11.47
C LYS A 85 13.65 12.43 10.53
N CYS A 86 13.61 11.95 9.29
CA CYS A 86 14.57 12.29 8.23
C CYS A 86 14.09 13.45 7.34
N GLY A 87 13.03 14.16 7.74
CA GLY A 87 12.53 15.32 7.02
C GLY A 87 11.71 15.00 5.77
N VAL A 88 11.24 13.77 5.62
CA VAL A 88 10.32 13.33 4.57
C VAL A 88 8.94 13.13 5.20
N ILE A 89 8.05 14.10 5.05
CA ILE A 89 6.80 14.15 5.81
C ILE A 89 5.64 13.85 4.88
N PHE A 90 4.82 12.86 5.23
CA PHE A 90 3.58 12.59 4.52
C PHE A 90 2.62 13.77 4.67
N ASP A 91 2.32 14.43 3.56
CA ASP A 91 1.53 15.66 3.57
C ASP A 91 0.07 15.40 3.20
N GLY A 92 -0.14 14.49 2.24
CA GLY A 92 -1.48 14.11 1.82
C GLY A 92 -1.50 13.20 0.61
N PHE A 93 -2.70 13.01 0.09
CA PHE A 93 -2.92 12.27 -1.13
C PHE A 93 -4.19 12.74 -1.83
N GLN A 94 -4.25 12.51 -3.14
CA GLN A 94 -5.37 12.86 -3.99
C GLN A 94 -5.85 11.65 -4.80
N LEU A 95 -7.16 11.55 -4.96
CA LEU A 95 -7.77 10.59 -5.88
C LEU A 95 -7.57 11.08 -7.30
N VAL A 96 -6.84 10.32 -8.11
CA VAL A 96 -6.64 10.60 -9.54
C VAL A 96 -7.81 10.05 -10.35
N GLY A 97 -8.31 8.86 -9.99
CA GLY A 97 -9.48 8.27 -10.63
C GLY A 97 -9.66 6.78 -10.34
N ASP A 98 -10.64 6.17 -11.00
CA ASP A 98 -10.88 4.74 -10.93
C ASP A 98 -9.86 3.98 -11.78
N ASP A 99 -9.34 2.88 -11.24
CA ASP A 99 -8.55 1.92 -12.01
C ASP A 99 -9.46 0.80 -12.52
N PHE A 100 -9.79 0.86 -13.81
CA PHE A 100 -10.61 -0.12 -14.51
C PHE A 100 -9.91 -1.44 -14.82
N ASN A 101 -8.58 -1.50 -14.70
CA ASN A 101 -7.82 -2.73 -14.96
C ASN A 101 -7.60 -3.56 -13.68
N SER A 102 -7.94 -3.02 -12.52
CA SER A 102 -7.86 -3.71 -11.23
C SER A 102 -9.18 -4.39 -10.87
N ASP A 103 -9.10 -5.46 -10.07
CA ASP A 103 -10.26 -6.16 -9.54
C ASP A 103 -11.15 -5.25 -8.67
N GLN A 104 -12.42 -5.60 -8.51
CA GLN A 104 -13.29 -4.90 -7.56
C GLN A 104 -13.08 -5.42 -6.14
N THR A 105 -12.89 -4.51 -5.19
CA THR A 105 -12.77 -4.84 -3.77
C THR A 105 -14.11 -5.28 -3.20
N ALA A 106 -14.10 -6.26 -2.29
CA ALA A 106 -15.31 -6.73 -1.63
C ALA A 106 -15.99 -5.62 -0.81
N GLU A 107 -17.28 -5.38 -1.06
CA GLU A 107 -18.09 -4.43 -0.28
C GLU A 107 -18.31 -4.92 1.17
N ASN A 108 -18.54 -6.23 1.33
CA ASN A 108 -18.71 -6.85 2.64
C ASN A 108 -17.34 -7.28 3.20
N THR A 109 -16.89 -6.61 4.26
CA THR A 109 -15.64 -6.95 4.95
C THR A 109 -15.80 -8.05 6.00
N SER A 110 -17.02 -8.52 6.28
CA SER A 110 -17.29 -9.64 7.21
C SER A 110 -18.14 -10.72 6.53
N PRO A 111 -17.60 -11.43 5.52
CA PRO A 111 -18.33 -12.51 4.85
C PRO A 111 -18.48 -13.73 5.77
N ALA A 112 -19.47 -14.57 5.48
CA ALA A 112 -19.71 -15.80 6.26
C ALA A 112 -18.53 -16.79 6.22
N TRP A 113 -17.73 -16.76 5.15
CA TRP A 113 -16.50 -17.52 5.00
C TRP A 113 -15.56 -16.82 4.01
N GLN A 114 -14.28 -17.18 4.05
CA GLN A 114 -13.21 -16.58 3.25
C GLN A 114 -12.37 -17.68 2.59
N VAL A 115 -11.72 -17.34 1.48
CA VAL A 115 -10.77 -18.22 0.81
C VAL A 115 -9.45 -17.51 0.61
N LEU A 116 -8.35 -18.22 0.86
CA LEU A 116 -7.02 -17.77 0.50
C LEU A 116 -6.76 -18.17 -0.96
N TYR A 117 -6.55 -17.19 -1.83
CA TYR A 117 -6.41 -17.39 -3.27
C TYR A 117 -5.30 -16.52 -3.84
N THR A 118 -4.59 -17.03 -4.84
CA THR A 118 -3.58 -16.28 -5.59
C THR A 118 -3.45 -16.83 -7.00
N THR A 119 -3.08 -15.96 -7.94
CA THR A 119 -2.69 -16.33 -9.30
C THR A 119 -1.40 -15.61 -9.68
N HIS A 120 -0.77 -16.04 -10.76
CA HIS A 120 0.38 -15.32 -11.32
C HIS A 120 -0.03 -14.03 -12.07
N LEU A 121 -1.33 -13.79 -12.29
CA LEU A 121 -1.83 -12.71 -13.15
C LEU A 121 -2.40 -11.53 -12.36
N GLN A 122 -2.96 -11.78 -11.19
CA GLN A 122 -3.66 -10.75 -10.41
C GLN A 122 -2.77 -10.20 -9.30
N SER A 123 -2.70 -8.87 -9.21
CA SER A 123 -2.11 -8.14 -8.09
C SER A 123 -3.23 -7.57 -7.23
N CYS A 124 -3.87 -8.41 -6.42
CA CYS A 124 -4.92 -8.01 -5.47
C CYS A 124 -4.69 -8.67 -4.10
N SER A 125 -5.56 -8.41 -3.12
CA SER A 125 -5.44 -9.06 -1.81
C SER A 125 -5.58 -10.58 -1.93
N PRO A 126 -4.77 -11.38 -1.23
CA PRO A 126 -4.88 -12.84 -1.28
C PRO A 126 -6.07 -13.41 -0.51
N ILE A 127 -6.76 -12.62 0.31
CA ILE A 127 -7.99 -13.04 1.00
C ILE A 127 -9.19 -12.60 0.15
N HIS A 128 -10.02 -13.55 -0.25
CA HIS A 128 -11.24 -13.30 -1.01
C HIS A 128 -12.48 -13.65 -0.19
N SER A 129 -13.56 -12.90 -0.41
CA SER A 129 -14.87 -13.22 0.14
C SER A 129 -15.40 -14.52 -0.46
N GLY A 130 -15.89 -15.43 0.37
CA GLY A 130 -16.55 -16.64 -0.11
C GLY A 130 -17.89 -16.39 -0.81
N GLU A 131 -18.50 -15.22 -0.61
CA GLU A 131 -19.83 -14.91 -1.13
C GLU A 131 -19.79 -14.50 -2.60
N ASN A 132 -18.80 -13.71 -3.00
CA ASN A 132 -18.69 -13.14 -4.34
C ASN A 132 -17.28 -13.23 -4.95
N PHE A 133 -16.33 -13.86 -4.25
CA PHE A 133 -14.93 -14.01 -4.66
C PHE A 133 -14.17 -12.68 -4.85
N ALA A 134 -14.70 -11.56 -4.37
CA ALA A 134 -14.00 -10.28 -4.44
C ALA A 134 -12.87 -10.22 -3.38
N PRO A 135 -11.69 -9.63 -3.71
CA PRO A 135 -10.60 -9.45 -2.77
C PRO A 135 -10.98 -8.53 -1.60
N ILE A 136 -10.61 -8.93 -0.38
CA ILE A 136 -10.82 -8.20 0.88
C ILE A 136 -9.49 -7.56 1.29
N PRO A 137 -9.40 -6.23 1.49
CA PRO A 137 -8.15 -5.58 1.87
C PRO A 137 -7.62 -6.09 3.21
N LEU A 138 -6.32 -6.41 3.28
CA LEU A 138 -5.75 -7.05 4.47
C LEU A 138 -5.88 -6.20 5.72
N TYR A 139 -5.79 -4.87 5.62
CA TYR A 139 -5.95 -3.97 6.77
C TYR A 139 -7.37 -4.01 7.37
N LYS A 140 -8.39 -4.49 6.65
CA LYS A 140 -9.74 -4.67 7.23
C LYS A 140 -9.82 -5.92 8.13
N GLN A 141 -8.92 -6.89 7.95
CA GLN A 141 -8.93 -8.18 8.68
C GLN A 141 -7.77 -8.32 9.67
N LEU A 142 -6.58 -7.89 9.27
CA LEU A 142 -5.30 -8.24 9.90
C LEU A 142 -4.52 -7.02 10.41
N LYS A 143 -5.12 -5.83 10.47
CA LYS A 143 -4.45 -4.60 10.96
C LYS A 143 -3.73 -4.79 12.30
N ASN A 144 -4.32 -5.56 13.21
CA ASN A 144 -3.74 -5.81 14.54
C ASN A 144 -2.76 -7.00 14.57
N GLN A 145 -2.50 -7.64 13.42
CA GLN A 145 -1.63 -8.81 13.26
C GLN A 145 -0.71 -8.62 12.03
N PRO A 146 0.16 -7.60 12.03
CA PRO A 146 0.95 -7.21 10.85
C PRO A 146 1.88 -8.31 10.31
N HIS A 147 2.33 -9.22 11.17
CA HIS A 147 3.14 -10.36 10.74
C HIS A 147 2.35 -11.32 9.84
N LEU A 148 1.07 -11.58 10.14
CA LEU A 148 0.23 -12.45 9.31
C LEU A 148 -0.04 -11.80 7.95
N SER A 149 -0.33 -10.50 7.90
CA SER A 149 -0.55 -9.82 6.62
C SER A 149 0.73 -9.85 5.76
N GLN A 150 1.89 -9.64 6.38
CA GLN A 150 3.18 -9.76 5.70
C GLN A 150 3.44 -11.19 5.20
N ASP A 151 3.17 -12.22 6.00
CA ASP A 151 3.34 -13.63 5.62
C ASP A 151 2.44 -14.01 4.44
N LEU A 152 1.19 -13.52 4.42
CA LEU A 152 0.27 -13.73 3.30
C LEU A 152 0.77 -13.07 2.00
N ILE A 153 1.26 -11.83 2.07
CA ILE A 153 1.82 -11.14 0.90
C ILE A 153 3.09 -11.83 0.41
N LYS A 154 3.96 -12.30 1.32
CA LYS A 154 5.14 -13.10 0.96
C LYS A 154 4.76 -14.43 0.35
N TRP A 155 3.79 -15.14 0.91
CA TRP A 155 3.25 -16.38 0.35
C TRP A 155 2.71 -16.17 -1.07
N GLN A 156 1.95 -15.09 -1.29
CA GLN A 156 1.42 -14.69 -2.59
C GLN A 156 2.55 -14.43 -3.61
N GLY A 157 3.61 -13.74 -3.21
CA GLY A 157 4.77 -13.42 -4.06
C GLY A 157 5.71 -14.61 -4.31
N ASN A 158 5.85 -15.52 -3.35
CA ASN A 158 6.80 -16.64 -3.37
C ASN A 158 6.31 -17.86 -4.17
N GLY A 159 5.17 -17.81 -4.84
CA GLY A 159 4.70 -18.88 -5.73
C GLY A 159 5.68 -19.25 -6.85
N GLU A 160 6.77 -18.50 -7.06
CA GLU A 160 7.86 -18.80 -7.98
C GLU A 160 8.97 -19.70 -7.38
N LEU A 161 9.13 -19.77 -6.05
CA LEU A 161 10.23 -20.51 -5.38
C LEU A 161 9.94 -22.00 -5.12
N TYR A 162 8.69 -22.46 -5.31
CA TYR A 162 8.27 -23.85 -5.09
C TYR A 162 8.03 -24.65 -6.38
N ARG A 163 8.64 -24.24 -7.49
CA ARG A 163 8.64 -25.05 -8.72
C ARG A 163 9.84 -26.01 -8.68
N TYR A 164 9.57 -27.24 -8.25
CA TYR A 164 10.44 -28.40 -8.45
C TYR A 164 10.57 -28.76 -9.93
#